data_AF-A0A358MFU3-F1
#
_entry.id   AF-A0A358MFU3-F1
#
_cell.length_a   1.000
_cell.length_b   1.000
_cell.length_c   1.000
_cell.angle_alpha   90.00
_cell.angle_beta   90.00
_cell.angle_gamma   90.00
#
_symmetry.space_group_name_H-M   'P 1'
#
loop_
_entity.id
_entity.type
_entity.pdbx_description
1 polymer ?
#
loop_
_entity_poly.entity_id
_entity_poly.type
_entity_poly.pdbx_seq_one_letter_code
_entity_poly.pdbx_strand_id
1 'polypeptide(L)' 'MSDQINDTAPNPSEMTEPLRRAIGERYLTYALSTIMHRALPDARDGLKPVHRRILYAMRELKLNANGGFRKSAKIS' A
#
# COMPACT_ATOMS: atom_id res chain seq x y z
N MET A 1 51.50 2.44 0.99
CA MET A 1 50.82 1.85 2.16
C MET A 1 49.62 1.09 1.60
N SER A 2 49.68 -0.23 1.60
CA SER A 2 48.67 -1.13 1.03
C SER A 2 47.51 -1.32 2.01
N ASP A 3 46.31 -0.88 1.63
CA ASP A 3 45.06 -1.19 2.34
C ASP A 3 44.69 -2.66 2.11
N GLN A 4 45.10 -3.52 3.04
CA GLN A 4 44.63 -4.88 3.14
C GLN A 4 43.25 -4.84 3.81
N ILE A 5 42.17 -4.87 3.01
CA ILE A 5 40.82 -5.13 3.50
C ILE A 5 40.74 -6.64 3.76
N ASN A 6 40.77 -7.02 5.03
CA ASN A 6 40.59 -8.39 5.46
C ASN A 6 39.11 -8.77 5.33
N ASP A 7 38.74 -9.47 4.26
CA ASP A 7 37.40 -10.03 4.05
C ASP A 7 37.14 -11.14 5.08
N THR A 8 36.64 -10.75 6.25
CA THR A 8 36.01 -11.69 7.18
C THR A 8 34.66 -12.10 6.59
N ALA A 9 34.49 -13.39 6.31
CA ALA A 9 33.31 -13.97 5.70
C ALA A 9 31.99 -13.49 6.35
N PRO A 10 30.94 -13.17 5.57
CA PRO A 10 29.70 -12.65 6.13
C PRO A 10 28.94 -13.77 6.85
N ASN A 11 28.63 -13.54 8.13
CA ASN A 11 27.60 -14.30 8.85
C ASN A 11 26.24 -14.07 8.15
N PRO A 12 25.40 -15.11 7.97
CA PRO A 12 24.17 -15.05 7.14
C PRO A 12 23.01 -14.23 7.75
N SER A 13 23.26 -13.34 8.72
CA SER A 13 22.21 -12.63 9.48
C SER A 13 22.36 -11.11 9.56
N GLU A 14 23.23 -10.47 8.76
CA GLU A 14 23.26 -9.00 8.65
C GLU A 14 23.13 -8.60 7.18
N MET A 15 21.90 -8.35 6.73
CA MET A 15 21.61 -7.70 5.44
C MET A 15 21.95 -6.21 5.56
N THR A 16 23.24 -5.89 5.61
CA THR A 16 23.72 -4.51 5.66
C THR A 16 23.64 -3.91 4.27
N GLU A 17 22.49 -3.31 3.93
CA GLU A 17 22.29 -2.60 2.67
C GLU A 17 22.76 -1.13 2.79
N PRO A 18 23.38 -0.55 1.75
CA PRO A 18 23.70 0.87 1.74
C PRO A 18 22.46 1.76 1.97
N LEU A 19 22.55 2.67 2.96
CA LEU A 19 21.44 3.55 3.38
C LEU A 19 20.75 4.28 2.21
N ARG A 20 21.54 4.81 1.27
CA ARG A 20 21.04 5.52 0.08
C ARG A 20 20.11 4.63 -0.76
N ARG A 21 20.48 3.36 -0.94
CA ARG A 21 19.71 2.38 -1.70
C ARG A 21 18.43 2.02 -0.95
N ALA A 22 18.57 1.66 0.33
CA ALA A 22 17.45 1.27 1.18
C ALA A 22 16.36 2.36 1.28
N ILE A 23 16.74 3.62 1.50
CA ILE A 23 15.76 4.73 1.56
C ILE A 23 15.13 5.00 0.20
N GLY A 24 15.94 5.05 -0.87
CA GLY A 24 15.44 5.34 -2.21
C GLY A 24 14.37 4.34 -2.65
N GLU A 25 14.65 3.04 -2.47
CA GLU A 25 13.73 1.97 -2.83
C GLU A 25 12.44 1.99 -1.99
N ARG A 26 12.56 2.15 -0.67
CA ARG A 26 11.41 2.17 0.24
C ARG A 26 10.52 3.39 0.00
N TYR A 27 11.14 4.55 -0.19
CA TYR A 27 10.42 5.79 -0.50
C TYR A 27 9.68 5.68 -1.83
N LEU A 28 10.37 5.20 -2.89
CA LEU A 28 9.77 5.03 -4.20
C LEU A 28 8.58 4.05 -4.15
N THR A 29 8.76 2.91 -3.48
CA THR A 29 7.70 1.89 -3.34
C THR A 29 6.49 2.45 -2.62
N TYR A 30 6.69 3.18 -1.51
CA TYR A 30 5.58 3.81 -0.79
C TYR A 30 4.90 4.91 -1.61
N ALA A 31 5.69 5.73 -2.31
CA ALA A 31 5.17 6.81 -3.16
C ALA A 31 4.29 6.25 -4.28
N LEU A 32 4.79 5.27 -5.05
CA LEU A 32 4.05 4.63 -6.13
C LEU A 32 2.78 3.95 -5.62
N SER A 33 2.87 3.18 -4.54
CA SER A 33 1.72 2.53 -3.93
C SER A 33 0.66 3.53 -3.47
N THR A 34 1.09 4.66 -2.89
CA THR A 34 0.18 5.73 -2.46
C THR A 34 -0.51 6.40 -3.65
N ILE A 35 0.24 6.70 -4.72
CA ILE A 35 -0.31 7.34 -5.92
C ILE A 35 -1.34 6.42 -6.59
N MET A 36 -0.96 5.17 -6.86
CA MET A 36 -1.77 4.22 -7.62
C MET A 36 -2.94 3.62 -6.84
N HIS A 37 -2.80 3.39 -5.53
CA HIS A 37 -3.75 2.58 -4.76
C HIS A 37 -4.44 3.33 -3.62
N ARG A 38 -4.22 4.64 -3.49
CA ARG A 38 -4.84 5.42 -2.40
C ARG A 38 -5.27 6.82 -2.82
N ALA A 39 -4.37 7.58 -3.43
CA ALA A 39 -4.52 9.03 -3.60
C ALA A 39 -5.40 9.40 -4.80
N LEU A 40 -5.10 8.84 -5.98
CA LEU A 40 -5.75 9.20 -7.22
C LEU A 40 -6.99 8.32 -7.49
N PRO A 41 -8.08 8.91 -8.03
CA PRO A 41 -9.22 8.14 -8.53
C PRO A 41 -8.88 7.45 -9.86
N ASP A 42 -9.59 6.36 -10.16
CA ASP A 42 -9.50 5.71 -11.48
C ASP A 42 -10.27 6.55 -12.52
N ALA A 43 -9.73 6.69 -13.73
CA ALA A 43 -10.36 7.49 -14.79
C ALA A 43 -11.66 6.87 -15.32
N ARG A 44 -11.85 5.55 -15.15
CA ARG A 44 -13.03 4.83 -15.67
C ARG A 44 -14.30 5.16 -14.90
N ASP A 45 -14.19 5.24 -13.58
CA ASP A 45 -15.33 5.40 -12.67
C ASP A 45 -15.24 6.66 -11.79
N GLY A 46 -14.09 7.33 -11.75
CA GLY A 46 -13.84 8.47 -10.88
C GLY A 46 -13.73 8.09 -9.40
N LEU A 47 -13.70 6.80 -9.06
CA LEU A 47 -13.76 6.33 -7.68
C LEU A 47 -12.36 6.02 -7.12
N LYS A 48 -12.15 6.46 -5.88
CA LYS A 48 -11.01 5.99 -5.08
C LYS A 48 -11.22 4.55 -4.62
N PRO A 49 -10.14 3.78 -4.36
CA PRO A 49 -10.26 2.38 -3.92
C PRO A 49 -11.15 2.16 -2.69
N VAL A 50 -11.19 3.12 -1.76
CA VAL A 50 -12.07 3.06 -0.57
C VAL A 50 -13.55 3.08 -0.96
N HIS A 51 -13.96 3.98 -1.87
CA HIS A 51 -15.36 4.08 -2.29
C HIS A 51 -15.81 2.79 -2.98
N ARG A 52 -14.96 2.20 -3.83
CA ARG A 52 -15.25 0.94 -4.51
C ARG A 52 -15.52 -0.20 -3.52
N ARG A 53 -14.71 -0.31 -2.46
CA ARG A 53 -14.90 -1.31 -1.40
C ARG A 53 -16.21 -1.10 -0.64
N ILE A 54 -16.55 0.16 -0.31
CA ILE A 54 -17.81 0.48 0.38
C ILE A 54 -19.01 0.11 -0.49
N LEU A 55 -19.04 0.54 -1.75
CA LEU A 55 -20.14 0.25 -2.67
C LEU A 55 -20.28 -1.25 -2.93
N TYR A 56 -19.16 -1.97 -3.03
CA TYR A 56 -19.15 -3.42 -3.14
C TYR A 56 -19.78 -4.08 -1.89
N ALA A 57 -19.34 -3.70 -0.69
CA ALA A 57 -19.90 -4.22 0.56
C ALA A 57 -21.40 -3.92 0.71
N MET A 58 -21.83 -2.71 0.33
CA MET A 58 -23.25 -2.33 0.32
C MET A 58 -24.07 -3.21 -0.63
N ARG A 59 -23.51 -3.56 -1.79
CA ARG A 59 -24.14 -4.48 -2.75
C ARG A 59 -24.28 -5.89 -2.19
N GLU A 60 -23.23 -6.43 -1.56
CA GLU A 60 -23.27 -7.74 -0.90
C GLU A 60 -24.32 -7.79 0.23
N LEU A 61 -24.46 -6.69 0.97
CA LEU A 61 -25.47 -6.52 2.03
C LEU A 61 -26.87 -6.17 1.51
N LYS A 62 -27.08 -6.11 0.19
CA LYS A 62 -28.36 -5.79 -0.46
C LYS A 62 -28.97 -4.45 0.01
N LEU A 63 -28.11 -3.45 0.25
CA LEU A 63 -28.54 -2.11 0.66
C LEU A 63 -28.96 -1.28 -0.57
N ASN A 64 -30.19 -1.53 -1.02
CA ASN A 64 -30.79 -0.80 -2.13
C ASN A 64 -31.40 0.52 -1.67
N ALA A 65 -31.48 1.52 -2.58
CA ALA A 65 -32.05 2.84 -2.28
C ALA A 65 -33.52 2.78 -1.82
N ASN A 66 -34.28 1.77 -2.27
CA ASN A 66 -35.68 1.56 -1.88
C ASN A 66 -35.83 0.77 -0.55
N GLY A 67 -34.73 0.30 0.03
CA GLY A 67 -34.73 -0.49 1.26
C GLY A 67 -34.75 0.36 2.54
N GLY A 68 -35.01 -0.28 3.68
CA GLY A 68 -34.94 0.38 4.98
C GLY A 68 -33.50 0.70 5.41
N PHE A 69 -33.32 1.80 6.15
CA PHE A 69 -32.01 2.22 6.65
C PHE A 69 -31.38 1.18 7.60
N ARG A 70 -30.07 0.97 7.45
CA ARG A 70 -29.24 0.14 8.33
C ARG A 70 -28.13 0.98 8.94
N LYS A 71 -27.67 0.60 10.13
CA LYS A 71 -26.60 1.32 10.85
C LYS A 71 -25.30 1.27 10.06
N SER A 72 -24.59 2.40 9.97
CA SER A 72 -23.31 2.52 9.24
C SER A 72 -22.23 1.58 9.77
N ALA A 73 -22.24 1.30 11.08
CA ALA A 73 -21.32 0.35 11.72
C ALA A 73 -21.42 -1.08 11.16
N LYS A 74 -22.47 -1.41 10.40
CA LYS A 74 -22.60 -2.69 9.71
C LYS A 74 -21.79 -2.77 8.39
N ILE A 75 -21.33 -1.63 7.88
CA ILE A 75 -20.61 -1.49 6.60
C ILE A 75 -19.12 -1.17 6.84
N SER A 76 -18.77 -0.62 8.01
CA SER A 76 -17.39 -0.29 8.42
C SER A 76 -16.53 -1.52 8.67
#